data_AF-A0A942EMD0-F1
#
_entry.id   AF-A0A942EMD0-F1
#
_cell.length_a   1.000
_cell.length_b   1.000
_cell.length_c   1.000
_cell.angle_alpha   90.00
_cell.angle_beta   90.00
_cell.angle_gamma   90.00
#
_symmetry.space_group_name_H-M   'P 1'
#
loop_
_entity.id
_entity.type
_entity.pdbx_description
1 polymer ?
#
loop_
_entity_poly.entity_id
_entity_poly.type
_entity_poly.pdbx_seq_one_letter_code
_entity_poly.pdbx_strand_id
1 'polypeptide(L)'
;MTKPRVNSESQKELDKAQENFNAFEENLRELAKTDTSNLPLAEQEPSTKLSSREIRNSQDIYLKPKRTMFAPGQKFNEDFRAEWEYRKQIVRFIVENKEAEGEWIRDIWTRPYGGIPAELWDVPVGKAVWGPRHLAEQIRGKVYDRLKMKEDGHIGHEQGVDFYGQMAYKDKKARLTAEPCPDVVTVGGFKSAFQ
;
A
#
# COMPACT_ATOMS: atom_id res chain seq x y z
N MET A 1 10.96 45.11 -40.93
CA MET A 1 12.19 44.90 -40.14
C MET A 1 13.30 44.47 -41.08
N THR A 2 14.30 45.31 -41.25
CA THR A 2 15.42 45.16 -42.19
C THR A 2 16.47 44.24 -41.57
N LYS A 3 16.75 43.09 -42.21
CA LYS A 3 17.83 42.19 -41.77
C LYS A 3 19.19 42.87 -42.01
N PRO A 4 20.15 42.80 -41.06
CA PRO A 4 21.49 43.35 -41.25
C PRO A 4 22.24 42.54 -42.32
N ARG A 5 22.98 43.23 -43.20
CA ARG A 5 23.87 42.59 -44.18
C ARG A 5 25.09 42.05 -43.44
N VAL A 6 25.27 40.73 -43.47
CA VAL A 6 26.43 40.02 -42.93
C VAL A 6 27.22 39.42 -44.10
N ASN A 7 28.55 39.30 -43.97
CA ASN A 7 29.43 38.75 -45.00
C ASN A 7 29.01 37.34 -45.45
N SER A 8 29.33 36.98 -46.70
CA SER A 8 28.90 35.73 -47.35
C SER A 8 29.37 34.45 -46.66
N GLU A 9 30.44 34.52 -45.85
CA GLU A 9 30.93 33.38 -45.06
C GLU A 9 30.10 33.18 -43.78
N SER A 10 29.70 34.27 -43.13
CA SER A 10 28.86 34.25 -41.92
C SER A 10 27.44 33.78 -42.22
N GLN A 11 26.93 34.05 -43.42
CA GLN A 11 25.64 33.52 -43.88
C GLN A 11 25.69 32.01 -44.11
N LYS A 12 26.79 31.47 -44.64
CA LYS A 12 26.97 30.01 -44.78
C LYS A 12 27.06 29.29 -43.44
N GLU A 13 27.64 29.92 -42.42
CA GLU A 13 27.68 29.36 -41.06
C GLU A 13 26.30 29.40 -40.38
N LEU A 14 25.53 30.47 -40.59
CA LEU A 14 24.16 30.57 -40.10
C LEU A 14 23.21 29.59 -40.80
N ASP A 15 23.37 29.38 -42.11
CA ASP A 15 22.56 28.41 -42.86
C ASP A 15 22.85 26.97 -42.39
N LYS A 16 24.13 26.63 -42.13
CA LYS A 16 24.50 25.33 -41.52
C LYS A 16 23.96 25.17 -40.10
N ALA A 17 23.97 26.23 -39.30
CA ALA A 17 23.40 26.20 -37.95
C ALA A 17 21.88 26.00 -37.99
N GLN A 18 21.20 26.59 -38.98
CA GLN A 18 19.76 26.44 -39.19
C GLN A 18 19.39 25.02 -39.64
N GLU A 19 20.18 24.41 -40.54
CA GLU A 19 19.99 23.02 -40.96
C GLU A 19 20.17 22.04 -39.79
N ASN A 20 21.20 22.24 -38.97
CA ASN A 20 21.43 21.44 -37.77
C ASN A 20 20.29 21.57 -36.75
N PHE A 21 19.71 22.77 -36.61
CA PHE A 21 18.56 22.99 -35.74
C PHE A 21 17.30 22.29 -36.23
N ASN A 22 17.03 22.34 -37.53
CA ASN A 22 15.88 21.67 -38.13
C ASN A 22 15.99 20.14 -38.01
N ALA A 23 17.18 19.59 -38.27
CA ALA A 23 17.43 18.15 -38.09
C ALA A 23 17.29 17.69 -36.63
N PHE A 24 17.64 18.56 -35.68
CA PHE A 24 17.44 18.29 -34.25
C PHE A 24 15.95 18.31 -33.86
N GLU A 25 15.17 19.27 -34.36
CA GLU A 25 13.72 19.33 -34.10
C GLU A 25 12.96 18.15 -34.71
N GLU A 26 13.37 17.68 -35.89
CA GLU A 26 12.79 16.48 -36.51
C GLU A 26 13.09 15.23 -35.68
N ASN A 27 14.33 15.05 -35.21
CA ASN A 27 14.69 13.93 -34.33
C ASN A 27 13.89 13.95 -33.02
N LEU A 28 13.64 15.11 -32.42
CA LEU A 28 12.80 15.23 -31.22
C LEU A 28 11.33 14.88 -31.50
N ARG A 29 10.82 15.27 -32.66
CA ARG A 29 9.44 14.93 -33.07
C ARG A 29 9.29 13.45 -33.40
N GLU A 30 10.31 12.82 -33.96
CA GLU A 30 10.33 11.39 -34.23
C GLU A 30 10.39 10.58 -32.93
N LEU A 31 11.26 10.94 -31.98
CA LEU A 31 11.32 10.31 -30.66
C LEU A 31 9.99 10.41 -29.89
N ALA A 32 9.35 11.58 -29.94
CA ALA A 32 8.07 11.79 -29.27
C ALA A 32 6.91 10.96 -29.87
N LYS A 33 7.01 10.56 -31.15
CA LYS A 33 6.01 9.71 -31.81
C LYS A 33 6.25 8.23 -31.56
N THR A 34 7.51 7.78 -31.48
CA THR A 34 7.85 6.36 -31.31
C THR A 34 7.53 5.81 -29.92
N ASP A 35 7.51 6.65 -28.87
CA ASP A 35 7.27 6.21 -27.50
C ASP A 35 5.78 6.00 -27.14
N THR A 36 4.85 6.44 -27.98
CA THR A 36 3.41 6.42 -27.62
C THR A 36 2.59 5.33 -28.30
N SER A 37 3.11 4.65 -29.33
CA SER A 37 2.29 3.76 -30.17
C SER A 37 2.57 2.26 -30.05
N ASN A 38 3.63 1.81 -29.36
CA ASN A 38 4.04 0.38 -29.34
C ASN A 38 4.38 -0.15 -27.94
N LEU A 39 3.63 0.21 -26.91
CA LEU A 39 3.68 -0.51 -25.65
C LEU A 39 2.59 -1.58 -25.64
N PRO A 40 2.92 -2.88 -25.57
CA PRO A 40 1.92 -3.91 -25.28
C PRO A 40 1.25 -3.53 -23.96
N LEU A 41 -0.09 -3.60 -23.92
CA LEU A 41 -0.86 -3.42 -22.69
C LEU A 41 -0.39 -4.46 -21.68
N ALA A 42 0.63 -4.12 -20.90
CA ALA A 42 0.92 -4.78 -19.65
C ALA A 42 -0.38 -4.66 -18.84
N GLU A 43 -0.88 -5.81 -18.37
CA GLU A 43 -1.88 -5.86 -17.31
C GLU A 43 -1.38 -4.93 -16.21
N GLN A 44 -1.92 -3.70 -16.18
CA GLN A 44 -1.55 -2.72 -15.17
C GLN A 44 -2.06 -3.30 -13.85
N GLU A 45 -1.15 -3.87 -13.06
CA GLU A 45 -1.33 -3.93 -11.63
C GLU A 45 -1.87 -2.57 -11.19
N PRO A 46 -2.99 -2.51 -10.46
CA PRO A 46 -3.64 -1.25 -10.16
C PRO A 46 -2.62 -0.32 -9.50
N SER A 47 -2.29 0.76 -10.21
CA SER A 47 -1.33 1.77 -9.77
C SER A 47 -1.91 2.47 -8.55
N THR A 48 -1.70 1.89 -7.38
CA THR A 48 -2.07 2.44 -6.08
C THR A 48 -1.04 3.44 -5.56
N LYS A 49 -0.22 4.02 -6.46
CA LYS A 49 0.71 5.10 -6.13
C LYS A 49 0.04 6.44 -6.43
N LEU A 50 -0.87 6.87 -5.57
CA LEU A 50 -1.28 8.28 -5.58
C LEU A 50 -0.07 9.17 -5.28
N SER A 51 0.02 10.29 -5.99
CA SER A 51 1.05 11.29 -5.76
C SER A 51 0.91 11.89 -4.36
N SER A 52 2.01 12.34 -3.75
CA SER A 52 2.01 12.98 -2.42
C SER A 52 1.08 14.20 -2.32
N ARG A 53 0.62 14.73 -3.46
CA ARG A 53 -0.32 15.85 -3.58
C ARG A 53 -1.78 15.41 -3.42
N GLU A 54 -2.15 14.24 -3.93
CA GLU A 54 -3.51 13.68 -3.81
C GLU A 54 -3.79 13.22 -2.37
N ILE A 55 -2.78 12.66 -1.68
CA ILE A 55 -2.87 12.29 -0.26
C ILE A 55 -3.19 13.51 0.61
N ARG A 56 -2.59 14.68 0.33
CA ARG A 56 -2.84 15.92 1.10
C ARG A 56 -4.23 16.50 0.90
N ASN A 57 -4.88 16.21 -0.22
CA ASN A 57 -6.21 16.70 -0.54
C ASN A 57 -7.33 15.76 -0.06
N SER A 58 -6.99 14.52 0.32
CA SER A 58 -7.95 13.60 0.92
C SER A 58 -8.28 14.00 2.36
N GLN A 59 -9.55 13.93 2.77
CA GLN A 59 -9.96 14.05 4.18
C GLN A 59 -9.55 12.83 5.02
N ASP A 60 -8.95 11.82 4.39
CA ASP A 60 -8.62 10.56 5.02
C ASP A 60 -7.41 10.71 5.96
N ILE A 61 -7.40 9.90 7.01
CA ILE A 61 -6.38 9.98 8.06
C ILE A 61 -5.12 9.26 7.57
N TYR A 62 -3.99 9.98 7.55
CA TYR A 62 -2.68 9.38 7.31
C TYR A 62 -2.08 8.85 8.62
N LEU A 63 -1.84 7.55 8.67
CA LEU A 63 -1.28 6.89 9.84
C LEU A 63 0.22 7.10 9.95
N LYS A 64 0.67 7.41 11.15
CA LYS A 64 2.08 7.45 11.53
C LYS A 64 2.31 6.46 12.67
N PRO A 65 3.48 5.79 12.71
CA PRO A 65 3.81 4.94 13.83
C PRO A 65 3.91 5.81 15.09
N LYS A 66 3.26 5.35 16.16
CA LYS A 66 3.26 5.98 17.48
C LYS A 66 4.63 5.86 18.15
N ARG A 67 5.29 4.72 17.93
CA ARG A 67 6.62 4.43 18.46
C ARG A 67 7.38 3.54 17.49
N THR A 68 8.67 3.78 17.37
CA THR A 68 9.59 2.93 16.59
C THR A 68 10.67 2.43 17.53
N MET A 69 10.85 1.11 17.62
CA MET A 69 11.91 0.47 18.40
C MET A 69 13.00 -0.04 17.45
N PHE A 70 14.26 0.27 17.79
CA PHE A 70 15.40 -0.15 16.99
C PHE A 70 15.48 -1.68 16.88
N ALA A 71 15.81 -2.16 15.68
CA ALA A 71 16.03 -3.58 15.45
C ALA A 71 17.31 -4.04 16.17
N PRO A 72 17.26 -5.11 16.99
CA PRO A 72 18.45 -5.61 17.66
C PRO A 72 19.40 -6.24 16.65
N GLY A 73 20.60 -5.67 16.48
CA GLY A 73 21.85 -6.27 15.98
C GLY A 73 21.87 -6.97 14.60
N GLN A 74 20.71 -7.17 13.98
CA GLN A 74 20.57 -7.91 12.73
C GLN A 74 20.70 -6.95 11.55
N LYS A 75 21.54 -7.31 10.58
CA LYS A 75 21.59 -6.62 9.30
C LYS A 75 20.35 -7.00 8.49
N PHE A 76 19.79 -6.03 7.78
CA PHE A 76 18.70 -6.29 6.83
C PHE A 76 19.23 -7.16 5.69
N ASN A 77 18.49 -8.22 5.34
CA ASN A 77 18.85 -9.05 4.20
C ASN A 77 18.39 -8.38 2.89
N GLU A 78 19.32 -8.18 1.96
CA GLU A 78 19.05 -7.50 0.69
C GLU A 78 18.15 -8.31 -0.25
N ASP A 79 18.09 -9.64 -0.12
CA ASP A 79 17.19 -10.48 -0.92
C ASP A 79 15.72 -10.09 -0.75
N PHE A 80 15.36 -9.60 0.45
CA PHE A 80 14.00 -9.18 0.78
C PHE A 80 13.74 -7.71 0.50
N ARG A 81 14.68 -6.98 -0.11
CA ARG A 81 14.55 -5.54 -0.35
C ARG A 81 13.36 -5.22 -1.26
N ALA A 82 13.20 -5.97 -2.35
CA ALA A 82 12.08 -5.77 -3.28
C ALA A 82 10.73 -6.01 -2.59
N GLU A 83 10.63 -7.08 -1.80
CA GLU A 83 9.41 -7.39 -1.05
C GLU A 83 9.14 -6.35 0.04
N TRP A 84 10.19 -5.84 0.69
CA TRP A 84 10.07 -4.76 1.67
C TRP A 84 9.59 -3.45 1.04
N GLU A 85 10.11 -3.08 -0.13
CA GLU A 85 9.67 -1.89 -0.86
C GLU A 85 8.20 -2.01 -1.26
N TYR A 86 7.76 -3.19 -1.69
CA TYR A 86 6.35 -3.47 -1.95
C TYR A 86 5.47 -3.36 -0.69
N ARG A 87 5.91 -3.96 0.42
CA ARG A 87 5.22 -3.92 1.73
C ARG A 87 5.20 -2.54 2.39
N LYS A 88 6.11 -1.64 1.99
CA LYS A 88 6.17 -0.25 2.44
C LYS A 88 5.24 0.68 1.65
N GLN A 89 4.70 0.22 0.51
CA GLN A 89 3.74 1.01 -0.26
C GLN A 89 2.57 1.45 0.62
N ILE A 90 2.20 2.72 0.49
CA ILE A 90 1.08 3.29 1.22
C ILE A 90 -0.19 2.88 0.48
N VAL A 91 -1.11 2.25 1.19
CA VAL A 91 -2.39 1.78 0.67
C VAL A 91 -3.52 2.37 1.51
N ARG A 92 -4.68 2.55 0.87
CA ARG A 92 -5.91 2.97 1.54
C ARG A 92 -6.70 1.75 1.96
N PHE A 93 -7.05 1.67 3.24
CA PHE A 93 -7.85 0.57 3.76
C PHE A 93 -8.80 1.05 4.85
N ILE A 94 -9.87 0.29 5.05
CA ILE A 94 -10.80 0.45 6.16
C ILE A 94 -10.62 -0.75 7.06
N VAL A 95 -10.47 -0.49 8.36
CA VAL A 95 -10.39 -1.56 9.35
C VAL A 95 -11.72 -1.75 10.03
N GLU A 96 -12.17 -2.99 10.09
CA GLU A 96 -13.36 -3.39 10.84
C GLU A 96 -12.97 -4.33 11.98
N ASN A 97 -13.65 -4.19 13.11
CA ASN A 97 -13.55 -5.08 14.25
C ASN A 97 -14.87 -5.83 14.41
N LYS A 98 -14.85 -7.15 14.19
CA LYS A 98 -16.06 -7.96 14.12
C LYS A 98 -16.62 -8.38 15.47
N GLU A 99 -15.98 -7.98 16.58
CA GLU A 99 -16.30 -8.51 17.92
C GLU A 99 -16.37 -7.48 19.02
N ALA A 100 -15.63 -6.38 18.91
CA ALA A 100 -15.68 -5.31 19.89
C ALA A 100 -15.97 -3.99 19.18
N GLU A 101 -16.99 -3.30 19.67
CA GLU A 101 -17.30 -1.92 19.30
C GLU A 101 -16.26 -1.01 19.96
N GLY A 102 -15.45 -0.36 19.14
CA GLY A 102 -14.43 0.56 19.62
C GLY A 102 -13.93 1.41 18.48
N GLU A 103 -13.61 2.67 18.77
CA GLU A 103 -13.18 3.64 17.74
C GLU A 103 -11.75 3.38 17.23
N TRP A 104 -10.90 2.71 18.02
CA TRP A 104 -9.48 2.51 17.72
C TRP A 104 -9.00 1.11 18.12
N ILE A 105 -8.23 0.48 17.24
CA ILE A 105 -7.38 -0.66 17.57
C ILE A 105 -6.04 -0.11 18.02
N ARG A 106 -5.73 -0.33 19.30
CA ARG A 106 -4.50 0.15 19.91
C ARG A 106 -3.40 -0.89 19.88
N ASP A 107 -2.18 -0.39 19.97
CA ASP A 107 -0.99 -1.15 20.28
C ASP A 107 -0.68 -2.31 19.31
N ILE A 108 -0.85 -2.07 18.01
CA ILE A 108 -0.45 -3.01 16.97
C ILE A 108 1.05 -2.90 16.74
N TRP A 109 1.78 -3.95 17.08
CA TRP A 109 3.20 -4.06 16.77
C TRP A 109 3.42 -4.67 15.40
N THR A 110 4.13 -3.99 14.51
CA THR A 110 4.60 -4.53 13.23
C THR A 110 6.11 -4.70 13.23
N ARG A 111 6.58 -5.86 12.77
CA ARG A 111 8.00 -6.14 12.50
C ARG A 111 8.10 -7.15 11.36
N PRO A 112 8.07 -6.69 10.09
CA PRO A 112 7.93 -7.58 8.95
C PRO A 112 9.19 -8.43 8.69
N TYR A 113 10.40 -7.89 8.93
CA TYR A 113 11.65 -8.62 8.72
C TYR A 113 12.69 -8.36 9.82
N GLY A 114 13.71 -9.23 9.86
CA GLY A 114 14.94 -9.00 10.63
C GLY A 114 15.70 -7.77 10.13
N GLY A 115 16.28 -7.00 11.04
CA GLY A 115 17.00 -5.76 10.72
C GLY A 115 16.13 -4.52 10.45
N ILE A 116 14.80 -4.67 10.34
CA ILE A 116 13.85 -3.54 10.28
C ILE A 116 13.35 -3.21 11.70
N PRO A 117 13.24 -1.92 12.06
CA PRO A 117 12.71 -1.54 13.36
C PRO A 117 11.27 -2.00 13.56
N ALA A 118 10.93 -2.32 14.81
CA ALA A 118 9.55 -2.64 15.16
C ALA A 118 8.75 -1.35 15.35
N GLU A 119 7.59 -1.25 14.73
CA GLU A 119 6.74 -0.06 14.77
C GLU A 119 5.44 -0.35 15.52
N LEU A 120 5.01 0.60 16.34
CA LEU A 120 3.77 0.56 17.10
C LEU A 120 2.73 1.44 16.42
N TRP A 121 1.54 0.92 16.20
CA TRP A 121 0.47 1.58 15.47
C TRP A 121 -0.83 1.60 16.25
N ASP A 122 -1.51 2.74 16.19
CA ASP A 122 -2.90 2.90 16.60
C ASP A 122 -3.72 3.18 15.35
N VAL A 123 -4.75 2.37 15.10
CA VAL A 123 -5.52 2.41 13.85
C VAL A 123 -7.01 2.62 14.16
N PRO A 124 -7.66 3.66 13.62
CA PRO A 124 -9.09 3.86 13.83
C PRO A 124 -9.91 2.81 13.09
N VAL A 125 -11.01 2.38 13.70
CA VAL A 125 -11.96 1.41 13.14
C VAL A 125 -13.07 2.15 12.41
N GLY A 126 -13.55 1.60 11.29
CA GLY A 126 -14.68 2.14 10.52
C GLY A 126 -14.37 3.42 9.75
N LYS A 127 -13.10 3.84 9.69
CA LYS A 127 -12.64 5.00 8.92
C LYS A 127 -11.64 4.57 7.86
N ALA A 128 -11.70 5.22 6.70
CA ALA A 128 -10.68 5.05 5.66
C ALA A 128 -9.37 5.71 6.12
N VAL A 129 -8.31 4.91 6.10
CA VAL A 129 -6.97 5.33 6.51
C VAL A 129 -5.95 5.03 5.45
N TRP A 130 -4.96 5.90 5.37
CA TRP A 130 -3.75 5.67 4.58
C TRP A 130 -2.66 5.14 5.49
N GLY A 131 -2.13 3.96 5.19
CA GLY A 131 -1.06 3.35 5.96
C GLY A 131 -0.25 2.38 5.11
N PRO A 132 0.87 1.86 5.64
CA PRO A 132 1.70 0.95 4.88
C PRO A 132 1.03 -0.42 4.70
N ARG A 133 1.26 -1.06 3.56
CA ARG A 133 0.63 -2.34 3.20
C ARG A 133 0.84 -3.44 4.24
N HIS A 134 2.06 -3.57 4.78
CA HIS A 134 2.34 -4.58 5.80
C HIS A 134 1.49 -4.43 7.07
N LEU A 135 1.08 -3.21 7.44
CA LEU A 135 0.17 -2.98 8.56
C LEU A 135 -1.21 -3.55 8.25
N ALA A 136 -1.74 -3.28 7.06
CA ALA A 136 -3.03 -3.81 6.61
C ALA A 136 -3.02 -5.35 6.54
N GLU A 137 -1.97 -5.94 5.96
CA GLU A 137 -1.79 -7.40 5.89
C GLU A 137 -1.73 -8.02 7.28
N GLN A 138 -1.00 -7.39 8.22
CA GLN A 138 -0.89 -7.90 9.57
C GLN A 138 -2.21 -7.81 10.34
N ILE A 139 -3.00 -6.76 10.13
CA ILE A 139 -4.34 -6.65 10.69
C ILE A 139 -5.24 -7.74 10.14
N ARG A 140 -5.23 -7.97 8.83
CA ARG A 140 -5.99 -9.05 8.16
C ARG A 140 -5.57 -10.44 8.64
N GLY A 141 -4.29 -10.63 8.97
CA GLY A 141 -3.75 -11.87 9.50
C GLY A 141 -4.13 -12.18 10.96
N LYS A 142 -4.74 -11.24 11.69
CA LYS A 142 -5.18 -11.46 13.09
C LYS A 142 -6.45 -12.30 13.15
N VAL A 143 -6.26 -13.60 12.94
CA VAL A 143 -7.25 -14.66 13.13
C VAL A 143 -6.96 -15.38 14.44
N TYR A 144 -7.99 -15.78 15.15
CA TYR A 144 -7.84 -16.60 16.35
C TYR A 144 -8.73 -17.84 16.28
N ASP A 145 -8.29 -18.87 16.99
CA ASP A 145 -9.03 -20.12 17.16
C ASP A 145 -10.06 -19.95 18.26
N ARG A 146 -11.33 -20.17 17.93
CA ARG A 146 -12.41 -20.22 18.91
C ARG A 146 -12.54 -21.66 19.40
N LEU A 147 -12.40 -21.81 20.70
CA LEU A 147 -12.55 -23.09 21.37
C LEU A 147 -13.94 -23.15 22.02
N LYS A 148 -14.53 -24.35 22.07
CA LYS A 148 -15.79 -24.62 22.76
C LYS A 148 -15.59 -25.77 23.74
N MET A 149 -16.16 -25.65 24.94
CA MET A 149 -16.34 -26.77 25.85
C MET A 149 -17.34 -27.76 25.26
N LYS A 150 -16.93 -29.02 25.09
CA LYS A 150 -17.88 -30.13 24.95
C LYS A 150 -18.25 -30.57 26.35
N GLU A 151 -19.48 -30.28 26.79
CA GLU A 151 -19.98 -30.63 28.12
C GLU A 151 -20.19 -32.15 28.28
N ASP A 152 -20.21 -32.89 27.18
CA ASP A 152 -20.40 -34.34 27.17
C ASP A 152 -19.08 -35.06 27.49
N GLY A 153 -18.78 -35.21 28.79
CA GLY A 153 -17.75 -36.13 29.28
C GLY A 153 -17.16 -35.75 30.63
N HIS A 154 -17.29 -36.66 31.61
CA HIS A 154 -16.46 -36.70 32.80
C HIS A 154 -15.02 -37.05 32.38
N ILE A 155 -14.07 -36.16 32.67
CA ILE A 155 -12.67 -36.30 32.25
C ILE A 155 -11.83 -36.97 33.34
N GLY A 156 -12.20 -36.79 34.60
CA GLY A 156 -11.48 -37.36 35.72
C GLY A 156 -12.00 -36.83 37.05
N HIS A 157 -11.57 -37.48 38.13
CA HIS A 157 -11.91 -37.15 39.50
C HIS A 157 -10.61 -37.11 40.31
N GLU A 158 -10.28 -35.98 40.94
CA GLU A 158 -9.12 -35.85 41.82
C GLU A 158 -9.50 -35.05 43.08
N GLN A 159 -9.17 -35.58 44.26
CA GLN A 159 -9.44 -34.97 45.57
C GLN A 159 -10.90 -34.49 45.79
N GLY A 160 -11.89 -35.24 45.29
CA GLY A 160 -13.31 -34.91 45.50
C GLY A 160 -13.90 -33.89 44.53
N VAL A 161 -13.12 -33.43 43.53
CA VAL A 161 -13.58 -32.53 42.47
C VAL A 161 -13.67 -33.32 41.16
N ASP A 162 -14.86 -33.31 40.55
CA ASP A 162 -15.07 -33.83 39.21
C ASP A 162 -14.67 -32.77 38.16
N PHE A 163 -13.87 -33.17 37.18
CA PHE A 163 -13.55 -32.35 36.02
C PHE A 163 -14.47 -32.74 34.87
N TYR A 164 -15.30 -31.79 34.43
CA TYR A 164 -16.17 -31.95 33.27
C TYR A 164 -15.68 -31.10 32.09
N GLY A 165 -15.70 -31.71 30.91
CA GLY A 165 -15.71 -31.00 29.63
C GLY A 165 -14.37 -30.92 28.90
N GLN A 166 -14.32 -31.47 27.69
CA GLN A 166 -13.13 -31.43 26.84
C GLN A 166 -13.15 -30.15 26.00
N MET A 167 -12.05 -29.39 25.98
CA MET A 167 -11.90 -28.28 25.05
C MET A 167 -11.79 -28.84 23.63
N ALA A 168 -12.77 -28.52 22.78
CA ALA A 168 -12.75 -28.85 21.38
C ALA A 168 -12.57 -27.57 20.54
N TYR A 169 -11.80 -27.68 19.47
CA TYR A 169 -11.75 -26.64 18.45
C TYR A 169 -13.13 -26.49 17.79
N LYS A 170 -13.62 -25.26 17.71
CA LYS A 170 -14.92 -24.96 17.11
C LYS A 170 -14.74 -24.38 15.70
N ASP A 171 -14.08 -23.24 15.60
CA ASP A 171 -13.97 -22.47 14.35
C ASP A 171 -12.83 -21.44 14.43
N LYS A 172 -12.29 -21.05 13.27
CA LYS A 172 -11.35 -19.93 13.11
C LYS A 172 -12.12 -18.70 12.70
N LYS A 173 -11.98 -17.59 13.44
CA LYS A 173 -12.66 -16.34 13.12
C LYS A 173 -11.65 -15.19 13.00
N ALA A 174 -11.80 -14.39 11.94
CA ALA A 174 -11.05 -13.16 11.80
C ALA A 174 -11.62 -12.12 12.78
N ARG A 175 -10.79 -11.67 13.74
CA ARG A 175 -11.19 -10.64 14.71
C ARG A 175 -11.23 -9.28 14.05
N LEU A 176 -10.23 -9.00 13.23
CA LEU A 176 -10.03 -7.76 12.52
C LEU A 176 -9.98 -8.03 11.02
N THR A 177 -10.60 -7.16 10.23
CA THR A 177 -10.48 -7.18 8.77
C THR A 177 -9.97 -5.83 8.31
N ALA A 178 -9.04 -5.84 7.36
CA ALA A 178 -8.58 -4.66 6.67
C ALA A 178 -8.96 -4.84 5.20
N GLU A 179 -10.00 -4.13 4.77
CA GLU A 179 -10.49 -4.18 3.39
C GLU A 179 -9.95 -2.98 2.61
N PRO A 180 -9.57 -3.17 1.34
CA PRO A 180 -9.24 -2.04 0.49
C PRO A 180 -10.45 -1.10 0.45
N CYS A 181 -10.22 0.20 0.62
CA CYS A 181 -11.32 1.14 0.47
C CYS A 181 -11.78 1.11 -0.99
N PRO A 182 -13.07 0.87 -1.29
CA PRO A 182 -13.56 1.09 -2.64
C PRO A 182 -13.29 2.55 -2.97
N ASP A 183 -12.62 2.81 -4.09
CA ASP A 183 -12.37 4.17 -4.53
C ASP A 183 -13.73 4.88 -4.61
N VAL A 184 -13.88 5.96 -3.83
CA VAL A 184 -14.97 6.89 -4.05
C VAL A 184 -14.63 7.60 -5.34
N VAL A 185 -14.98 6.97 -6.46
CA VAL A 185 -15.11 7.62 -7.74
C VAL A 185 -16.33 8.53 -7.60
N THR A 186 -16.16 9.68 -6.95
CA THR A 186 -17.03 10.83 -7.19
C THR A 186 -16.70 11.39 -8.56
N VAL A 187 -16.99 10.61 -9.59
CA VAL A 187 -17.32 11.15 -10.90
C VAL A 187 -18.81 11.41 -10.84
N GLY A 188 -19.21 12.63 -11.17
CA GLY A 188 -20.60 13.07 -11.08
C GLY A 188 -21.59 12.00 -11.57
N GLY A 189 -22.41 11.49 -10.64
CA GLY A 189 -23.72 10.94 -10.96
C GLY A 189 -23.81 9.55 -11.59
N PHE A 190 -22.79 8.69 -11.59
CA PHE A 190 -22.99 7.29 -12.01
C PHE A 190 -22.44 6.28 -11.01
N LYS A 191 -23.36 5.50 -10.42
CA LYS A 191 -23.05 4.28 -9.68
C LYS A 191 -22.71 3.17 -10.69
N SER A 192 -21.48 2.65 -10.66
CA SER A 192 -21.21 1.31 -11.15
C SER A 192 -20.82 0.43 -9.96
N ALA A 193 -21.66 -0.55 -9.67
CA ALA A 193 -21.31 -1.66 -8.78
C ALA A 193 -20.28 -2.52 -9.50
N PHE A 194 -19.13 -2.75 -8.86
CA PHE A 194 -18.21 -3.81 -9.28
C PHE A 194 -18.59 -5.09 -8.53
N GLN A 195 -18.92 -6.13 -9.30
CA GLN A 195 -18.86 -7.54 -8.90
C GLN A 195 -17.43 -8.05 -8.98
#